data_AF-A0A5E4SIE8-F1
#
_entry.id   AF-A0A5E4SIE8-F1
#
_cell.length_a   1.000
_cell.length_b   1.000
_cell.length_c   1.000
_cell.angle_alpha   90.00
_cell.angle_beta   90.00
_cell.angle_gamma   90.00
#
_symmetry.space_group_name_H-M   'P 1'
#
loop_
_entity.id
_entity.type
_entity.pdbx_description
1 polymer ?
#
loop_
_entity_poly.entity_id
_entity_poly.type
_entity_poly.pdbx_seq_one_letter_code
_entity_poly.pdbx_strand_id
1 'polypeptide(L)'
;MGHPTPPGGLRPDEPDPAPTPRPTPSSGCGASFLIDVVRGHGGTLAHVLGALGKFRLRHGHWPSHIYLYPETLAALVQDLTPLGFYRVQQRLDVAADLERDLYCADDCGNVAIYRLQAASDPASIDAAAVWLGLMLPGCSASDSGLGPCATPTPPR
;
A
#
# COMPACT_ATOMS: atom_id res chain seq x y z
N MET A 1 -15.36 -66.58 -42.42
CA MET A 1 -16.67 -66.11 -41.92
C MET A 1 -16.42 -64.75 -41.26
N GLY A 2 -16.67 -63.57 -41.80
CA GLY A 2 -17.19 -63.09 -43.08
C GLY A 2 -16.81 -61.60 -43.26
N HIS A 3 -16.80 -61.12 -44.50
CA HIS A 3 -16.80 -59.70 -44.92
C HIS A 3 -18.18 -59.44 -45.55
N PRO A 4 -18.75 -58.20 -45.59
CA PRO A 4 -18.23 -57.12 -46.46
C PRO A 4 -18.47 -55.64 -46.03
N THR A 5 -17.76 -54.75 -46.74
CA THR A 5 -17.80 -53.27 -46.95
C THR A 5 -19.19 -52.76 -47.45
N PRO A 6 -19.52 -51.45 -47.75
CA PRO A 6 -18.77 -50.16 -47.87
C PRO A 6 -19.58 -48.91 -47.34
N PRO A 7 -19.59 -47.65 -47.89
CA PRO A 7 -18.59 -46.71 -48.45
C PRO A 7 -18.66 -45.25 -47.86
N GLY A 8 -17.76 -44.36 -48.33
CA GLY A 8 -18.01 -42.90 -48.50
C GLY A 8 -17.44 -42.00 -47.40
N GLY A 9 -16.38 -41.21 -47.62
CA GLY A 9 -16.33 -40.01 -48.49
C GLY A 9 -16.71 -38.79 -47.63
N LEU A 10 -15.95 -37.71 -47.45
CA LEU A 10 -15.00 -36.95 -48.29
C LEU A 10 -14.05 -36.13 -47.37
N ARG A 11 -12.84 -35.86 -47.86
CA ARG A 11 -11.83 -34.85 -47.42
C ARG A 11 -12.37 -33.40 -47.50
N PRO A 12 -11.64 -32.28 -47.21
CA PRO A 12 -10.20 -32.09 -46.85
C PRO A 12 -9.84 -31.02 -45.76
N ASP A 13 -8.60 -31.11 -45.27
CA ASP A 13 -7.61 -30.05 -44.88
C ASP A 13 -8.05 -28.75 -44.16
N GLU A 14 -7.62 -28.57 -42.90
CA GLU A 14 -7.24 -27.27 -42.30
C GLU A 14 -6.42 -27.48 -41.00
N PRO A 15 -5.65 -26.51 -40.51
CA PRO A 15 -4.21 -26.65 -40.33
C PRO A 15 -3.78 -26.68 -38.85
N ASP A 16 -2.51 -27.02 -38.68
CA ASP A 16 -1.69 -27.00 -37.46
C ASP A 16 -2.08 -25.91 -36.42
N PRO A 17 -2.48 -26.27 -35.18
CA PRO A 17 -2.64 -25.27 -34.13
C PRO A 17 -1.25 -24.79 -33.65
N ALA A 18 -0.99 -23.54 -34.02
CA ALA A 18 0.05 -22.63 -33.55
C ALA A 18 0.45 -22.79 -32.06
N PRO A 19 1.70 -22.39 -31.72
CA PRO A 19 2.28 -22.61 -30.40
C PRO A 19 1.47 -21.94 -29.29
N THR A 20 1.32 -22.70 -28.19
CA THR A 20 0.79 -22.29 -26.91
C THR A 20 1.25 -20.89 -26.51
N PRO A 21 0.35 -19.98 -26.13
CA PRO A 21 0.74 -18.66 -25.66
C PRO A 21 1.59 -18.80 -24.40
N ARG A 22 2.78 -18.21 -24.44
CA ARG A 22 3.61 -17.99 -23.24
C ARG A 22 2.75 -17.32 -22.18
N PRO A 23 2.90 -17.67 -20.89
CA PRO A 23 2.36 -16.84 -19.84
C PRO A 23 2.96 -15.45 -20.01
N THR A 24 2.12 -14.49 -20.34
CA THR A 24 2.41 -13.07 -20.14
C THR A 24 2.85 -12.90 -18.68
N PRO A 25 3.84 -12.04 -18.37
CA PRO A 25 3.95 -11.54 -17.02
C PRO A 25 2.66 -10.77 -16.76
N SER A 26 1.68 -11.48 -16.18
CA SER A 26 0.50 -10.92 -15.57
C SER A 26 1.00 -9.78 -14.72
N SER A 27 0.49 -8.59 -15.04
CA SER A 27 0.51 -7.39 -14.24
C SER A 27 0.52 -7.80 -12.76
N GLY A 28 1.72 -7.82 -12.18
CA GLY A 28 1.94 -7.98 -10.76
C GLY A 28 1.51 -6.67 -10.16
N CYS A 29 0.20 -6.51 -10.02
CA CYS A 29 -0.40 -5.42 -9.28
C CYS A 29 0.35 -5.34 -7.95
N GLY A 30 0.85 -4.14 -7.60
CA GLY A 30 1.85 -3.86 -6.56
C GLY A 30 1.48 -4.20 -5.12
N ALA A 31 0.65 -5.22 -4.91
CA ALA A 31 0.30 -5.80 -3.62
C ALA A 31 1.50 -6.48 -2.93
N SER A 32 2.49 -6.97 -3.69
CA SER A 32 3.70 -7.59 -3.12
C SER A 32 4.56 -6.60 -2.33
N PHE A 33 4.51 -5.30 -2.67
CA PHE A 33 5.35 -4.30 -2.02
C PHE A 33 4.81 -3.83 -0.66
N LEU A 34 3.55 -4.12 -0.33
CA LEU A 34 2.88 -3.64 0.89
C LEU A 34 3.20 -4.49 2.11
N ILE A 35 3.34 -5.79 1.90
CA ILE A 35 3.59 -6.80 2.93
C ILE A 35 5.04 -6.79 3.43
N ASP A 36 5.94 -6.05 2.75
CA ASP A 36 7.38 -6.01 3.03
C ASP A 36 7.85 -4.76 3.78
N VAL A 37 6.95 -3.88 4.22
CA VAL A 37 7.33 -2.56 4.78
C VAL A 37 7.18 -2.48 6.30
N VAL A 38 6.26 -3.28 6.86
CA VAL A 38 5.93 -3.33 8.28
C VAL A 38 6.24 -4.72 8.81
N ARG A 39 6.99 -4.80 9.91
CA ARG A 39 7.53 -6.02 10.51
C ARG A 39 6.75 -6.47 11.76
N GLY A 40 6.07 -5.57 12.46
CA GLY A 40 5.42 -5.83 13.76
C GLY A 40 4.03 -5.23 13.92
N HIS A 41 3.34 -5.59 15.00
CA HIS A 41 2.06 -4.99 15.39
C HIS A 41 2.33 -3.57 15.91
N GLY A 42 2.34 -2.62 14.97
CA GLY A 42 2.83 -1.27 15.14
C GLY A 42 2.02 -0.39 16.07
N GLY A 43 2.18 -0.55 17.38
CA GLY A 43 1.72 0.43 18.36
C GLY A 43 2.44 1.76 18.14
N THR A 44 3.77 1.74 18.15
CA THR A 44 4.59 2.94 17.92
C THR A 44 4.40 3.50 16.52
N LEU A 45 4.43 2.64 15.49
CA LEU A 45 4.18 3.07 14.12
C LEU A 45 2.81 3.75 13.96
N ALA A 46 1.73 3.19 14.51
CA ALA A 46 0.40 3.79 14.43
C ALA A 46 0.35 5.16 15.12
N HIS A 47 1.04 5.34 16.24
CA HIS A 47 1.12 6.63 16.92
C HIS A 47 1.91 7.66 16.12
N VAL A 48 3.02 7.26 15.48
CA VAL A 48 3.81 8.12 14.59
C VAL A 48 2.98 8.54 13.38
N LEU A 49 2.35 7.59 12.68
CA LEU A 49 1.50 7.87 11.53
C LEU A 49 0.31 8.75 11.91
N GLY A 50 -0.29 8.50 13.07
CA GLY A 50 -1.36 9.32 13.63
C GLY A 50 -0.93 10.76 13.93
N ALA A 51 0.29 10.96 14.44
CA ALA A 51 0.84 12.29 14.68
C ALA A 51 1.06 13.06 13.37
N LEU A 52 1.61 12.41 12.34
CA LEU A 52 1.79 12.99 11.01
C LEU A 52 0.45 13.39 10.38
N GLY A 53 -0.55 12.50 10.45
CA GLY A 53 -1.90 12.80 9.96
C GLY A 53 -2.55 13.97 10.71
N LYS A 54 -2.39 14.05 12.03
CA LYS A 54 -2.88 15.18 12.84
C LYS A 54 -2.17 16.49 12.47
N PHE A 55 -0.86 16.45 12.19
CA PHE A 55 -0.12 17.63 11.74
C PHE A 55 -0.72 18.16 10.43
N ARG A 56 -0.96 17.24 9.47
CA ARG A 56 -1.62 17.59 8.20
C ARG A 56 -3.02 18.16 8.39
N LEU A 57 -3.84 17.57 9.27
CA LEU A 57 -5.18 18.10 9.52
C LEU A 57 -5.16 19.49 10.13
N ARG A 58 -4.14 19.80 10.95
CA ARG A 58 -3.99 21.10 11.61
C ARG A 58 -3.41 22.16 10.69
N HIS A 59 -2.39 21.84 9.91
CA HIS A 59 -1.61 22.82 9.15
C HIS A 59 -1.85 22.75 7.63
N GLY A 60 -2.61 21.76 7.15
CA GLY A 60 -2.96 21.59 5.73
C GLY A 60 -1.87 20.94 4.87
N HIS A 61 -0.72 20.60 5.43
CA HIS A 61 0.43 20.03 4.73
C HIS A 61 1.19 19.04 5.62
N TRP A 62 2.06 18.23 5.04
CA TRP A 62 2.86 17.25 5.77
C TRP A 62 4.10 17.88 6.41
N PRO A 63 4.55 17.42 7.59
CA PRO A 63 5.75 17.96 8.22
C PRO A 63 7.01 17.53 7.47
N SER A 64 8.07 18.35 7.58
CA SER A 64 9.40 18.05 7.03
C SER A 64 10.27 17.25 8.01
N HIS A 65 10.07 17.44 9.33
CA HIS A 65 10.87 16.83 10.38
C HIS A 65 10.00 16.12 11.42
N ILE A 66 10.50 15.00 11.93
CA ILE A 66 9.98 14.33 13.12
C ILE A 66 11.12 14.08 14.10
N TYR A 67 10.80 14.32 15.37
CA TYR A 67 11.70 14.10 16.47
C TYR A 67 11.05 13.12 17.43
N LEU A 68 11.81 12.09 17.78
CA LEU A 68 11.35 10.97 18.60
C LEU A 68 12.34 10.74 19.73
N TYR A 69 11.82 10.36 20.89
CA TYR A 69 12.68 9.83 21.95
C TYR A 69 13.44 8.59 21.44
N PRO A 70 14.73 8.38 21.78
CA PRO A 70 15.55 7.32 21.19
C PRO A 70 14.93 5.93 21.27
N GLU A 71 14.23 5.63 22.35
CA GLU A 71 13.54 4.38 22.62
C GLU A 71 12.35 4.20 21.69
N THR A 72 11.63 5.28 21.41
CA THR A 72 10.52 5.31 20.44
C THR A 72 11.05 5.14 19.01
N LEU A 73 12.18 5.78 18.69
CA LEU A 73 12.85 5.61 17.40
C LEU A 73 13.30 4.16 17.21
N ALA A 74 13.90 3.54 18.23
CA ALA A 74 14.30 2.14 18.18
C ALA A 74 13.10 1.21 17.97
N ALA A 75 11.97 1.47 18.64
CA ALA A 75 10.74 0.71 18.43
C ALA A 75 10.19 0.90 17.01
N LEU A 76 10.22 2.12 16.46
CA LEU A 76 9.82 2.39 15.08
C LEU A 76 10.69 1.63 14.06
N VAL A 77 12.00 1.58 14.28
CA VAL A 77 12.95 0.83 13.45
C VAL A 77 12.71 -0.69 13.55
N GLN A 78 12.19 -1.18 14.67
CA GLN A 78 11.79 -2.57 14.84
C GLN A 78 10.44 -2.89 14.16
N ASP A 79 9.50 -1.94 14.20
CA ASP A 79 8.17 -2.05 13.60
C ASP A 79 8.21 -1.97 12.07
N LEU A 80 9.24 -1.36 11.49
CA LEU A 80 9.43 -1.23 10.05
C LEU A 80 10.51 -2.19 9.54
N THR A 81 10.42 -2.57 8.27
CA THR A 81 11.57 -3.17 7.59
C THR A 81 12.61 -2.10 7.25
N PRO A 82 13.87 -2.48 6.96
CA PRO A 82 14.88 -1.49 6.53
C PRO A 82 14.43 -0.66 5.31
N LEU A 83 13.72 -1.28 4.37
CA LEU A 83 13.15 -0.58 3.22
C LEU A 83 12.05 0.40 3.63
N GLY A 84 11.20 0.02 4.58
CA GLY A 84 10.17 0.89 5.12
C GLY A 84 10.72 2.11 5.81
N PHE A 85 11.71 1.92 6.68
CA PHE A 85 12.37 3.04 7.34
C PHE A 85 13.05 3.97 6.34
N TYR A 86 13.70 3.42 5.30
CA TYR A 86 14.29 4.22 4.22
C TYR A 86 13.25 5.08 3.49
N ARG A 87 12.05 4.55 3.19
CA ARG A 87 10.96 5.34 2.58
C ARG A 87 10.50 6.50 3.47
N VAL A 88 10.45 6.28 4.79
CA VAL A 88 10.16 7.36 5.74
C VAL A 88 11.22 8.46 5.63
N GLN A 89 12.50 8.09 5.68
CA GLN A 89 13.62 9.03 5.62
C GLN A 89 13.71 9.82 4.29
N GLN A 90 13.14 9.30 3.20
CA GLN A 90 13.09 10.03 1.92
C GLN A 90 12.11 11.21 1.93
N ARG A 91 11.09 11.17 2.80
CA ARG A 91 10.03 12.18 2.86
C ARG A 91 10.12 13.05 4.10
N LEU A 92 10.75 12.53 5.15
CA LEU A 92 10.73 13.07 6.49
C LEU A 92 12.12 12.95 7.08
N ASP A 93 12.65 14.03 7.62
CA ASP A 93 13.87 13.99 8.40
C ASP A 93 13.56 13.45 9.80
N VAL A 94 14.15 12.30 10.13
CA VAL A 94 13.89 11.57 11.38
C VAL A 94 15.10 11.74 12.29
N ALA A 95 14.90 12.44 13.40
CA ALA A 95 15.93 12.69 14.40
C ALA A 95 15.53 12.15 15.78
N ALA A 96 16.54 11.77 16.57
CA ALA A 96 16.34 11.44 17.97
C ALA A 96 16.42 12.73 18.81
N ASP A 97 15.49 12.90 19.75
CA ASP A 97 15.46 14.01 20.69
C ASP A 97 15.28 13.49 22.12
N LEU A 98 16.05 14.02 23.07
CA LEU A 98 16.03 13.57 24.46
C LEU A 98 15.05 14.38 25.34
N GLU A 99 14.50 15.47 24.83
CA GLU A 99 13.68 16.38 25.61
C GLU A 99 12.18 16.03 25.54
N ARG A 100 11.74 15.45 24.42
CA ARG A 100 10.32 15.25 24.13
C ARG A 100 10.04 13.86 23.54
N ASP A 101 8.89 13.30 23.92
CA ASP A 101 8.47 11.97 23.46
C ASP A 101 8.30 11.89 21.92
N LEU A 102 7.51 12.82 21.35
CA LEU A 102 7.25 12.92 19.92
C LEU A 102 6.82 14.34 19.55
N TYR A 103 7.46 14.93 18.53
CA TYR A 103 6.95 16.15 17.91
C TYR A 103 7.31 16.22 16.42
N CYS A 104 6.50 16.97 15.68
CA CYS A 104 6.70 17.24 14.26
C CYS A 104 6.96 18.73 14.05
N ALA A 105 7.82 19.04 13.08
CA ALA A 105 8.13 20.39 12.67
C ALA A 105 8.19 20.51 11.14
N ASP A 106 8.00 21.72 10.63
CA ASP A 106 8.20 22.05 9.23
C ASP A 106 9.22 23.19 9.07
N ASP A 107 9.58 23.49 7.83
CA ASP A 107 10.47 24.59 7.47
C ASP A 107 9.82 25.97 7.65
N CYS A 108 8.50 26.02 7.90
CA CYS A 108 7.74 27.25 8.11
C CYS A 108 7.69 27.67 9.59
N GLY A 109 8.27 26.87 10.50
CA GLY A 109 8.27 27.11 11.94
C GLY A 109 7.03 26.61 12.68
N ASN A 110 6.16 25.84 12.03
CA ASN A 110 5.06 25.14 12.68
C ASN A 110 5.60 23.95 13.46
N VAL A 111 5.29 23.89 14.75
CA VAL A 111 5.67 22.78 15.63
C VAL A 111 4.45 22.24 16.33
N ALA A 112 4.29 20.91 16.33
CA ALA A 112 3.24 20.24 17.06
C ALA A 112 3.81 19.07 17.88
N ILE A 113 3.53 19.09 19.18
CA ILE A 113 3.99 18.09 20.14
C ILE A 113 2.84 17.11 20.39
N TYR A 114 3.14 15.82 20.37
CA TYR A 114 2.15 14.76 20.52
C TYR A 114 2.56 13.81 21.63
N ARG A 115 1.57 13.26 22.33
CA ARG A 115 1.78 12.19 23.30
C ARG A 115 1.61 10.85 22.61
N LEU A 116 2.54 9.94 22.84
CA LEU A 116 2.54 8.61 22.23
C LEU A 116 1.30 7.77 22.61
N GLN A 117 0.57 8.10 23.67
CA GLN A 117 -0.64 7.37 24.09
C GLN A 117 -1.95 7.98 23.56
N ALA A 118 -1.88 9.04 22.75
CA ALA A 118 -3.08 9.68 22.24
C ALA A 118 -3.76 8.83 21.16
N ALA A 119 -5.08 8.65 21.28
CA ALA A 119 -5.90 7.97 20.28
C ALA A 119 -5.65 8.60 18.90
N SER A 120 -5.34 7.75 17.92
CA SER A 120 -5.05 8.18 16.55
C SER A 120 -6.16 7.71 15.64
N ASP A 121 -6.64 8.62 14.80
CA ASP A 121 -7.72 8.36 13.86
C ASP A 121 -7.21 7.45 12.73
N PRO A 122 -7.89 6.32 12.42
CA PRO A 122 -7.44 5.38 11.40
C PRO A 122 -7.31 6.02 10.01
N ALA A 123 -8.20 6.96 9.64
CA ALA A 123 -8.10 7.64 8.36
C ALA A 123 -6.82 8.52 8.26
N SER A 124 -6.43 9.13 9.38
CA SER A 124 -5.18 9.88 9.50
C SER A 124 -3.94 8.97 9.36
N ILE A 125 -4.00 7.76 9.94
CA ILE A 125 -2.94 6.74 9.84
C ILE A 125 -2.78 6.28 8.40
N ASP A 126 -3.87 5.90 7.73
CA ASP A 126 -3.86 5.42 6.34
C ASP A 126 -3.31 6.49 5.39
N ALA A 127 -3.76 7.74 5.55
CA ALA A 127 -3.29 8.85 4.74
C ALA A 127 -1.77 9.07 4.90
N ALA A 128 -1.24 8.95 6.12
CA ALA A 128 0.19 9.08 6.39
C ALA A 128 0.98 7.90 5.81
N ALA A 129 0.47 6.67 5.95
CA ALA A 129 1.09 5.48 5.39
C ALA A 129 1.17 5.55 3.86
N VAL A 130 0.13 6.04 3.19
CA VAL A 130 0.13 6.27 1.74
C VAL A 130 1.12 7.36 1.33
N TRP A 131 1.16 8.48 2.07
CA TRP A 131 2.08 9.58 1.78
C TRP A 131 3.55 9.18 1.91
N LEU A 132 3.89 8.44 2.96
CA LEU A 132 5.22 7.88 3.19
C LEU A 132 5.55 6.73 2.22
N GLY A 133 4.61 6.32 1.36
CA GLY A 133 4.78 5.20 0.44
C GLY A 133 4.91 3.86 1.15
N LEU A 134 4.43 3.74 2.39
CA LEU A 134 4.32 2.47 3.10
C LEU A 134 3.09 1.68 2.62
N MET A 135 2.06 2.40 2.14
CA MET A 135 0.85 1.83 1.55
C MET A 135 0.58 2.35 0.13
N LEU A 136 -0.10 1.55 -0.69
CA LEU A 136 -0.54 1.96 -2.03
C LEU A 136 -1.89 2.70 -1.88
N PRO A 137 -2.07 3.83 -2.59
CA PRO A 137 -3.37 4.49 -2.66
C PRO A 137 -4.38 3.54 -3.32
N GLY A 138 -5.40 3.11 -2.57
CA GLY A 138 -6.44 2.17 -3.03
C GLY A 138 -6.49 0.84 -2.28
N CYS A 139 -5.54 0.55 -1.38
CA CYS A 139 -5.62 -0.58 -0.44
C CYS A 139 -6.22 -0.20 0.93
N SER A 140 -6.99 0.88 1.00
CA SER A 140 -7.96 1.01 2.09
C SER A 140 -8.88 -0.20 1.95
N ALA A 141 -9.02 -0.99 3.01
CA ALA A 141 -9.95 -2.12 3.07
C ALA A 141 -11.40 -1.60 2.98
N SER A 142 -11.78 -1.10 1.82
CA SER A 142 -13.16 -1.03 1.39
C SER A 142 -13.54 -2.45 1.01
N ASP A 143 -13.87 -3.24 2.04
CA ASP A 143 -14.91 -4.23 1.87
C ASP A 143 -16.16 -3.46 1.45
N SER A 144 -16.34 -3.35 0.14
CA SER A 144 -17.53 -2.81 -0.48
C SER A 144 -17.89 -3.83 -1.53
N GLY A 145 -18.46 -4.94 -1.06
CA GLY A 145 -19.33 -5.75 -1.91
C GLY A 145 -20.44 -4.85 -2.41
N LEU A 146 -20.37 -4.44 -3.68
CA LEU A 146 -21.48 -3.90 -4.46
C LEU A 146 -21.14 -3.99 -5.98
N GLY A 147 -21.58 -5.09 -6.59
CA GLY A 147 -22.16 -5.16 -7.94
C GLY A 147 -21.25 -5.04 -9.19
N PRO A 148 -21.14 -6.09 -10.05
CA PRO A 148 -20.60 -5.92 -11.39
C PRO A 148 -21.58 -5.16 -12.31
N CYS A 149 -21.15 -3.98 -12.72
CA CYS A 149 -21.30 -3.34 -14.03
C CYS A 149 -22.51 -3.78 -14.89
N ALA A 150 -23.62 -3.02 -14.84
CA ALA A 150 -24.65 -3.09 -15.86
C ALA A 150 -24.32 -2.10 -17.00
N THR A 151 -24.11 -2.67 -18.19
CA THR A 151 -23.85 -1.97 -19.46
C THR A 151 -25.07 -1.15 -19.91
N PRO A 152 -24.93 0.09 -20.40
CA PRO A 152 -26.06 0.83 -20.96
C PRO A 152 -26.34 0.38 -22.41
N THR A 153 -27.56 -0.07 -22.66
CA THR A 153 -28.10 -0.38 -24.00
C THR A 153 -28.48 0.92 -24.72
N PRO A 154 -28.18 1.09 -26.03
CA PRO A 154 -28.57 2.28 -26.76
C PRO A 154 -30.06 2.25 -27.17
N PRO A 155 -30.71 3.42 -27.33
CA PRO A 155 -32.12 3.50 -27.71
C PRO A 155 -32.33 3.23 -29.21
N ARG A 156 -33.51 2.68 -29.53
CA ARG A 156 -34.07 2.60 -30.88
C ARG A 156 -35.00 3.77 -31.15
#